data_AF-A0A0F9A1Q0-F1
#
_entry.id   AF-A0A0F9A1Q0-F1
#
_cell.length_a   1.000
_cell.length_b   1.000
_cell.length_c   1.000
_cell.angle_alpha   90.00
_cell.angle_beta   90.00
_cell.angle_gamma   90.00
#
_symmetry.space_group_name_H-M   'P 1'
#
loop_
_entity.id
_entity.type
_entity.pdbx_description
1 polymer ?
#
loop_
_entity_poly.entity_id
_entity_poly.type
_entity_poly.pdbx_seq_one_letter_code
_entity_poly.pdbx_strand_id
1 'polypeptide(L)'
;MDKKEEGYNISETGNWNVAADYSRLKIMKPLYNCDIYENIAKFGYNSLQEQLENYGIPEESLRLMGLDRLIHELLKLIKNAKFAMKKPKTKDTLIGYEEILKSLLIYTPQVSSVKVNQVRKTKETKIDEKLFNMILNKVLDIKEKINEPLNKNDLIFTSKEEFDPAAYKKMIFDQATTKG
;
A
#
# COMPACT_ATOMS: atom_id res chain seq x y z
N MET A 1 27.98 33.87 32.13
CA MET A 1 27.26 32.65 32.56
C MET A 1 25.99 33.17 33.20
N ASP A 2 24.79 33.05 32.63
CA ASP A 2 24.23 31.87 31.98
C ASP A 2 23.32 32.22 30.80
N LYS A 3 23.43 31.43 29.72
CA LYS A 3 22.44 31.40 28.63
C LYS A 3 21.22 30.66 29.17
N LYS A 4 20.07 31.32 29.26
CA LYS A 4 18.79 30.65 29.45
C LYS A 4 18.46 29.90 28.16
N GLU A 5 18.51 28.57 28.21
CA GLU A 5 17.97 27.71 27.16
C GLU A 5 16.44 27.90 27.14
N GLU A 6 15.94 28.52 26.07
CA GLU A 6 14.52 28.56 25.77
C GLU A 6 14.07 27.13 25.45
N GLY A 7 13.48 26.48 26.45
CA GLY A 7 12.83 25.19 26.30
C GLY A 7 11.76 25.27 25.22
N TYR A 8 12.03 24.64 24.08
CA TYR A 8 11.03 24.33 23.07
C TYR A 8 9.95 23.45 23.72
N ASN A 9 8.85 24.06 24.16
CA ASN A 9 7.63 23.37 24.50
C ASN A 9 7.01 22.83 23.21
N ILE A 10 7.54 21.71 22.71
CA ILE A 10 6.89 20.93 21.66
C ILE A 10 5.68 20.27 22.35
N SER A 11 4.47 20.74 22.05
CA SER A 11 3.26 20.11 22.58
C SER A 11 3.26 18.65 22.12
N GLU A 12 3.38 17.70 23.04
CA GLU A 12 3.45 16.28 22.73
C GLU A 12 2.27 15.84 21.85
N THR A 13 1.07 16.36 22.12
CA THR A 13 -0.17 16.17 21.34
C THR A 13 -0.07 16.57 19.86
N GLY A 14 0.72 17.59 19.53
CA GLY A 14 0.96 18.01 18.14
C GLY A 14 1.79 16.99 17.36
N ASN A 15 2.82 16.43 17.99
CA ASN A 15 3.68 15.41 17.37
C ASN A 15 2.94 14.07 17.15
N TRP A 16 2.05 13.70 18.07
CA TRP A 16 1.24 12.48 17.94
C TRP A 16 0.29 12.54 16.73
N ASN A 17 -0.35 13.69 16.48
CA ASN A 17 -1.22 13.87 15.32
C ASN A 17 -0.43 13.82 14.00
N VAL A 18 0.74 14.46 13.94
CA VAL A 18 1.61 14.44 12.75
C VAL A 18 2.13 13.03 12.46
N ALA A 19 2.50 12.26 13.49
CA ALA A 19 2.97 10.88 13.33
C ALA A 19 1.85 9.92 12.87
N ALA A 20 0.63 10.11 13.36
CA ALA A 20 -0.54 9.36 12.94
C ALA A 20 -0.89 9.64 11.46
N ASP A 21 -0.91 10.91 11.06
CA ASP A 21 -1.17 11.31 9.67
C ASP A 21 -0.08 10.82 8.72
N TYR A 22 1.19 10.87 9.14
CA TYR A 22 2.31 10.32 8.39
C TYR A 22 2.16 8.80 8.16
N SER A 23 1.78 8.07 9.20
CA SER A 23 1.55 6.62 9.14
C SER A 23 0.38 6.27 8.23
N ARG A 24 -0.71 7.05 8.30
CA ARG A 24 -1.87 6.90 7.39
C ARG A 24 -1.46 7.17 5.93
N LEU A 25 -0.69 8.22 5.66
CA LEU A 25 -0.21 8.53 4.31
C LEU A 25 0.69 7.43 3.75
N LYS A 26 1.52 6.81 4.59
CA LYS A 26 2.37 5.66 4.24
C LYS A 26 1.59 4.39 3.90
N ILE A 27 0.31 4.31 4.24
CA ILE A 27 -0.57 3.17 3.92
C ILE A 27 -1.51 3.52 2.76
N MET A 28 -2.17 4.67 2.82
CA MET A 28 -3.16 5.09 1.81
C MET A 28 -2.53 5.38 0.45
N LYS A 29 -1.35 6.01 0.41
CA LYS A 29 -0.70 6.33 -0.86
C LYS A 29 -0.29 5.07 -1.63
N PRO A 30 0.33 4.04 -1.00
CA PRO A 30 0.54 2.76 -1.67
C PRO A 30 -0.74 2.05 -2.12
N LEU A 31 -1.82 2.09 -1.32
CA LEU A 31 -3.11 1.52 -1.74
C LEU A 31 -3.62 2.15 -3.04
N TYR A 32 -3.66 3.48 -3.10
CA TYR A 32 -4.06 4.22 -4.30
C TYR A 32 -3.15 3.90 -5.51
N ASN A 33 -1.84 3.85 -5.29
CA ASN A 33 -0.90 3.48 -6.34
C ASN A 33 -1.11 2.05 -6.85
N CYS A 34 -1.55 1.11 -5.99
CA CYS A 34 -1.89 -0.24 -6.42
C CYS A 34 -3.10 -0.27 -7.37
N ASP A 35 -4.05 0.67 -7.27
CA ASP A 35 -5.16 0.79 -8.24
C ASP A 35 -4.64 1.26 -9.60
N ILE A 36 -3.75 2.26 -9.60
CA ILE A 36 -3.11 2.75 -10.84
C ILE A 36 -2.31 1.65 -11.52
N TYR A 37 -1.45 0.95 -10.77
CA TYR A 37 -0.60 -0.08 -11.34
C TYR A 37 -1.36 -1.33 -11.76
N GLU A 38 -2.51 -1.61 -11.14
CA GLU A 38 -3.44 -2.63 -11.64
C GLU A 38 -3.97 -2.27 -13.03
N ASN A 39 -4.43 -1.03 -13.25
CA ASN A 39 -4.91 -0.59 -14.56
C ASN A 39 -3.81 -0.70 -15.61
N ILE A 40 -2.60 -0.24 -15.28
CA ILE A 40 -1.43 -0.34 -16.18
C ILE A 40 -1.08 -1.81 -16.44
N ALA A 41 -1.12 -2.69 -15.44
CA ALA A 41 -0.84 -4.12 -15.66
C ALA A 41 -1.88 -4.78 -16.58
N LYS A 42 -3.15 -4.37 -16.48
CA LYS A 42 -4.24 -4.89 -17.31
C LYS A 42 -4.22 -4.35 -18.74
N PHE A 43 -4.01 -3.05 -18.90
CA PHE A 43 -4.29 -2.33 -20.15
C PHE A 43 -3.08 -1.56 -20.72
N GLY A 44 -1.95 -1.55 -20.01
CA GLY A 44 -0.78 -0.74 -20.35
C GLY A 44 -0.89 0.73 -19.91
N TYR A 45 -2.09 1.22 -19.60
CA TYR A 45 -2.36 2.62 -19.28
C TYR A 45 -3.29 2.73 -18.07
N ASN A 46 -3.26 3.86 -17.36
CA ASN A 46 -4.14 4.09 -16.23
C ASN A 46 -5.54 4.57 -16.66
N SER A 47 -5.66 5.14 -17.86
CA SER A 47 -6.93 5.61 -18.41
C SER A 47 -6.97 5.50 -19.93
N LEU A 48 -8.19 5.48 -20.50
CA LEU A 48 -8.39 5.51 -21.94
C LEU A 48 -7.82 6.79 -22.58
N GLN A 49 -7.93 7.93 -21.91
CA GLN A 49 -7.38 9.18 -22.40
C GLN A 49 -5.86 9.08 -22.57
N GLU A 50 -5.16 8.57 -21.55
CA GLU A 50 -3.71 8.37 -21.59
C GLU A 50 -3.29 7.42 -22.73
N GLN A 51 -4.08 6.37 -22.97
CA GLN A 51 -3.86 5.44 -24.08
C GLN A 51 -3.95 6.13 -25.45
N LEU A 52 -4.95 7.01 -25.64
CA LEU A 52 -5.12 7.76 -26.88
C LEU A 52 -3.99 8.78 -27.10
N GLU A 53 -3.53 9.44 -26.03
CA GLU A 53 -2.43 10.41 -26.07
C GLU A 53 -1.08 9.76 -26.36
N ASN A 54 -0.87 8.52 -25.93
CA ASN A 54 0.40 7.78 -26.05
C ASN A 54 0.37 6.68 -27.12
N TYR A 55 -0.46 6.86 -28.16
CA TYR A 55 -0.60 5.88 -29.23
C TYR A 55 0.75 5.55 -29.89
N GLY A 56 1.10 4.27 -29.95
CA GLY A 56 2.34 3.77 -30.55
C GLY A 56 3.43 3.33 -29.57
N ILE A 57 3.24 3.52 -28.26
CA ILE A 57 4.11 2.90 -27.25
C ILE A 57 3.77 1.40 -27.13
N PRO A 58 4.77 0.49 -27.05
CA PRO A 58 4.52 -0.94 -26.88
C PRO A 58 3.77 -1.26 -25.58
N GLU A 59 2.52 -1.67 -25.70
CA GLU A 59 1.62 -1.94 -24.57
C GLU A 59 2.14 -3.04 -23.67
N GLU A 60 2.76 -4.08 -24.24
CA GLU A 60 3.31 -5.23 -23.52
C GLU A 60 4.39 -4.80 -22.51
N SER A 61 5.23 -3.84 -22.91
CA SER A 61 6.28 -3.34 -22.02
C SER A 61 5.68 -2.56 -20.85
N LEU A 62 4.62 -1.78 -21.11
CA LEU A 62 3.89 -1.05 -20.08
C LEU A 62 3.18 -1.99 -19.11
N ARG A 63 2.52 -3.03 -19.61
CA ARG A 63 1.84 -4.05 -18.79
C ARG A 63 2.81 -4.79 -17.86
N LEU A 64 3.98 -5.17 -18.35
CA LEU A 64 5.03 -5.78 -17.52
C LEU A 64 5.53 -4.82 -16.43
N MET A 65 5.76 -3.55 -16.78
CA MET A 65 6.14 -2.53 -15.80
C MET A 65 5.03 -2.28 -14.78
N GLY A 66 3.76 -2.30 -15.19
CA GLY A 66 2.60 -2.20 -14.31
C GLY A 66 2.57 -3.34 -13.28
N LEU A 67 2.75 -4.59 -13.74
CA LEU A 67 2.79 -5.75 -12.87
C LEU A 67 3.94 -5.67 -11.86
N ASP A 68 5.14 -5.35 -12.32
CA ASP A 68 6.31 -5.20 -11.46
C ASP A 68 6.10 -4.10 -10.40
N ARG A 69 5.61 -2.93 -10.81
CA ARG A 69 5.31 -1.83 -9.88
C ARG A 69 4.21 -2.16 -8.90
N LEU A 70 3.17 -2.88 -9.33
CA LEU A 70 2.09 -3.33 -8.47
C LEU A 70 2.61 -4.23 -7.34
N ILE A 71 3.45 -5.22 -7.68
CA ILE A 71 4.06 -6.12 -6.69
C ILE A 71 4.93 -5.33 -5.70
N HIS A 72 5.77 -4.42 -6.20
CA HIS A 72 6.64 -3.60 -5.34
C HIS A 72 5.84 -2.68 -4.41
N GLU A 73 4.76 -2.06 -4.89
CA GLU A 73 3.96 -1.16 -4.08
C GLU A 73 3.15 -1.93 -3.01
N LEU A 74 2.67 -3.14 -3.32
CA LEU A 74 2.09 -4.05 -2.32
C LEU A 74 3.11 -4.48 -1.26
N LEU A 75 4.34 -4.82 -1.65
CA LEU A 75 5.42 -5.14 -0.70
C LEU A 75 5.72 -3.96 0.23
N LYS A 76 5.74 -2.73 -0.31
CA LYS A 76 5.93 -1.51 0.46
C LYS A 76 4.76 -1.24 1.42
N LEU A 77 3.53 -1.43 0.95
CA LEU A 77 2.33 -1.36 1.78
C LEU A 77 2.42 -2.33 2.97
N ILE A 78 2.76 -3.59 2.70
CA ILE A 78 2.94 -4.62 3.74
C ILE A 78 4.01 -4.18 4.76
N LYS A 79 5.16 -3.70 4.30
CA LYS A 79 6.23 -3.23 5.19
C LYS A 79 5.79 -2.09 6.10
N ASN A 80 5.09 -1.09 5.54
CA ASN A 80 4.57 0.04 6.32
C ASN A 80 3.48 -0.40 7.29
N ALA A 81 2.58 -1.28 6.86
CA ALA A 81 1.50 -1.81 7.68
C ALA A 81 2.01 -2.65 8.86
N LYS A 82 3.01 -3.51 8.65
CA LYS A 82 3.60 -4.35 9.71
C LYS A 82 4.15 -3.53 10.88
N PHE A 83 4.64 -2.32 10.62
CA PHE A 83 5.11 -1.40 11.67
C PHE A 83 3.94 -0.81 12.47
N ALA A 84 2.83 -0.50 11.81
CA ALA A 84 1.66 0.12 12.43
C ALA A 84 0.68 -0.88 13.09
N MET A 85 0.85 -2.19 12.86
CA MET A 85 -0.02 -3.23 13.38
C MET A 85 0.16 -3.51 14.87
N LYS A 86 -0.96 -3.63 15.58
CA LYS A 86 -1.02 -3.97 17.02
C LYS A 86 -1.26 -5.47 17.25
N LYS A 87 -1.98 -6.14 16.35
CA LYS A 87 -2.42 -7.54 16.52
C LYS A 87 -1.43 -8.52 15.87
N PRO A 88 -0.86 -9.49 16.60
CA PRO A 88 0.17 -10.40 16.08
C PRO A 88 -0.35 -11.35 14.99
N LYS A 89 -1.55 -11.94 15.15
CA LYS A 89 -2.11 -12.87 14.14
C LYS A 89 -2.25 -12.24 12.75
N THR A 90 -2.66 -10.98 12.68
CA THR A 90 -2.80 -10.27 11.39
C THR A 90 -1.45 -9.89 10.78
N LYS A 91 -0.41 -9.75 11.62
CA LYS A 91 0.97 -9.50 11.17
C LYS A 91 1.54 -10.74 10.46
N ASP A 92 1.28 -11.93 11.00
CA ASP A 92 1.71 -13.20 10.38
C ASP A 92 1.05 -13.41 9.01
N THR A 93 -0.24 -13.04 8.87
CA THR A 93 -0.92 -13.04 7.58
C THR A 93 -0.22 -12.16 6.55
N LEU A 94 0.18 -10.93 6.92
CA LEU A 94 0.91 -10.04 6.03
C LEU A 94 2.30 -10.57 5.67
N ILE A 95 2.99 -11.23 6.60
CA ILE A 95 4.27 -11.88 6.32
C ILE A 95 4.08 -12.99 5.28
N GLY A 96 3.02 -13.80 5.39
CA GLY A 96 2.69 -14.81 4.39
C GLY A 96 2.45 -14.20 3.00
N TYR A 97 1.73 -13.09 2.92
CA TYR A 97 1.53 -12.37 1.64
C TYR A 97 2.83 -11.80 1.08
N GLU A 98 3.71 -11.29 1.94
CA GLU A 98 5.01 -10.77 1.52
C GLU A 98 5.86 -11.85 0.84
N GLU A 99 5.93 -13.04 1.42
CA GLU A 99 6.71 -14.15 0.85
C GLU A 99 6.15 -14.63 -0.49
N ILE A 100 4.81 -14.70 -0.62
CA ILE A 100 4.18 -15.01 -1.91
C ILE A 100 4.53 -13.94 -2.95
N LEU A 101 4.40 -12.65 -2.62
CA LEU A 101 4.74 -11.56 -3.56
C LEU A 101 6.20 -11.58 -3.98
N LYS A 102 7.15 -11.84 -3.05
CA LYS A 102 8.57 -12.02 -3.38
C LYS A 102 8.80 -13.17 -4.34
N SER A 103 8.11 -14.30 -4.12
CA SER A 103 8.21 -15.45 -5.04
C SER A 103 7.71 -15.09 -6.44
N LEU A 104 6.57 -14.41 -6.55
CA LEU A 104 6.01 -13.98 -7.84
C LEU A 104 6.95 -13.00 -8.57
N LEU A 105 7.64 -12.13 -7.83
CA LEU A 105 8.62 -11.20 -8.40
C LEU A 105 9.78 -11.95 -9.09
N ILE A 106 10.23 -13.07 -8.52
CA ILE A 106 11.29 -13.91 -9.12
C ILE A 106 10.82 -14.54 -10.44
N TYR A 107 9.53 -14.88 -10.55
CA TYR A 107 8.95 -15.47 -11.76
C TYR A 107 8.53 -14.43 -12.82
N THR A 108 8.35 -13.17 -12.44
CA THR A 108 7.87 -12.09 -13.32
C THR A 108 8.72 -11.92 -14.60
N PRO A 109 10.07 -12.01 -14.57
CA PRO A 109 10.88 -11.94 -15.78
C PRO A 109 10.60 -13.05 -16.80
N GLN A 110 10.14 -14.23 -16.33
CA GLN A 110 9.87 -15.40 -17.18
C GLN A 110 8.58 -15.26 -17.99
N VAL A 111 7.76 -14.26 -17.66
CA VAL A 111 6.48 -13.97 -18.32
C VAL A 111 6.68 -13.36 -19.71
N SER A 112 7.87 -12.84 -19.98
CA SER A 112 8.16 -12.14 -21.24
C SER A 112 9.32 -12.78 -21.97
N SER A 113 9.24 -12.74 -23.30
CA SER A 113 10.35 -13.06 -24.18
C SER A 113 10.67 -11.84 -25.04
N VAL A 114 11.95 -11.51 -25.16
CA VAL A 114 12.41 -10.40 -25.99
C VAL A 114 12.97 -10.99 -27.28
N LYS A 115 12.34 -10.67 -28.41
CA LYS A 115 12.87 -10.98 -29.74
C LYS A 115 13.60 -9.75 -30.27
N VAL A 116 14.87 -9.91 -30.58
CA VAL A 116 15.69 -8.86 -31.19
C VAL A 116 15.77 -9.12 -32.69
N ASN A 117 15.16 -8.24 -33.48
CA ASN A 117 15.32 -8.28 -34.93
C ASN A 117 16.61 -7.51 -35.29
N GLN A 118 17.69 -8.24 -35.57
CA GLN A 118 18.99 -7.66 -35.88
C GLN A 118 19.00 -6.83 -37.18
N VAL A 119 18.13 -7.17 -38.14
CA VAL A 119 18.05 -6.50 -39.44
C VAL A 119 17.37 -5.13 -39.31
N ARG A 120 16.27 -5.06 -38.55
CA ARG A 120 15.50 -3.83 -38.33
C ARG A 120 15.96 -3.03 -37.10
N LYS A 121 16.90 -3.57 -36.32
CA LYS A 121 17.34 -3.05 -35.01
C LYS A 121 16.16 -2.82 -34.03
N THR A 122 15.08 -3.57 -34.17
CA THR A 122 13.90 -3.47 -33.29
C THR A 122 13.92 -4.55 -32.21
N LYS A 123 13.45 -4.20 -31.02
CA LYS A 123 13.18 -5.15 -29.93
C LYS A 123 11.67 -5.29 -29.79
N GLU A 124 11.18 -6.51 -29.86
CA GLU A 124 9.77 -6.84 -29.68
C GLU A 124 9.63 -7.67 -28.42
N THR A 125 8.85 -7.18 -27.47
CA THR A 125 8.55 -7.87 -26.22
C THR A 125 7.26 -8.62 -26.39
N LYS A 126 7.27 -9.95 -26.22
CA LYS A 126 6.07 -10.78 -26.25
C LYS A 126 5.79 -11.37 -24.88
N ILE A 127 4.57 -11.17 -24.39
CA ILE A 127 4.07 -11.71 -23.12
C ILE A 127 3.47 -13.11 -23.35
N ASP A 128 3.76 -14.04 -22.45
CA ASP A 128 2.93 -15.23 -22.26
C ASP A 128 1.68 -14.84 -21.47
N GLU A 129 0.57 -14.60 -22.18
CA GLU A 129 -0.68 -14.14 -21.59
C GLU A 129 -1.24 -15.09 -20.53
N LYS A 130 -1.01 -16.40 -20.67
CA LYS A 130 -1.53 -17.37 -19.70
C LYS A 130 -0.76 -17.23 -18.38
N LEU A 131 0.56 -17.19 -18.44
CA LEU A 131 1.41 -17.02 -17.27
C LEU A 131 1.24 -15.63 -16.64
N PHE A 132 1.15 -14.58 -17.47
CA PHE A 132 0.92 -13.21 -17.03
C PHE A 132 -0.37 -13.09 -16.24
N ASN A 133 -1.49 -13.54 -16.80
CA ASN A 133 -2.79 -13.44 -16.13
C ASN A 133 -2.85 -14.30 -14.87
N MET A 134 -2.18 -15.45 -14.84
CA MET A 134 -2.07 -16.26 -13.63
C MET A 134 -1.36 -15.51 -12.50
N ILE A 135 -0.22 -14.87 -12.79
CA ILE A 135 0.52 -14.08 -11.81
C ILE A 135 -0.29 -12.86 -11.39
N LEU A 136 -0.83 -12.09 -12.35
CA LEU A 136 -1.63 -10.91 -12.07
C LEU A 136 -2.82 -11.25 -11.17
N ASN A 137 -3.60 -12.28 -11.48
CA ASN A 137 -4.73 -12.70 -10.66
C ASN A 137 -4.30 -13.07 -9.23
N LYS A 138 -3.13 -13.69 -9.06
CA LYS A 138 -2.61 -14.00 -7.73
C LYS A 138 -2.21 -12.74 -6.94
N VAL A 139 -1.64 -11.75 -7.64
CA VAL A 139 -1.32 -10.45 -7.04
C VAL A 139 -2.59 -9.70 -6.64
N LEU A 140 -3.64 -9.74 -7.47
CA LEU A 140 -4.94 -9.12 -7.18
C LEU A 140 -5.65 -9.78 -6.01
N ASP A 141 -5.62 -11.11 -5.90
CA ASP A 141 -6.15 -11.86 -4.74
C ASP A 141 -5.48 -11.38 -3.43
N ILE A 142 -4.17 -11.14 -3.45
CA ILE A 142 -3.45 -10.59 -2.29
C ILE A 142 -3.86 -9.14 -2.02
N LYS A 143 -3.96 -8.30 -3.05
CA LYS A 143 -4.39 -6.91 -2.93
C LYS A 143 -5.77 -6.81 -2.29
N GLU A 144 -6.73 -7.63 -2.69
CA GLU A 144 -8.07 -7.64 -2.09
C GLU A 144 -8.03 -8.08 -0.62
N LYS A 145 -7.32 -9.17 -0.34
CA LYS A 145 -7.21 -9.75 1.00
C LYS A 145 -6.40 -8.91 1.98
N ILE A 146 -5.58 -7.97 1.53
CA ILE A 146 -4.79 -7.09 2.41
C ILE A 146 -5.67 -6.12 3.20
N ASN A 147 -6.86 -5.78 2.69
CA ASN A 147 -7.75 -4.83 3.34
C ASN A 147 -8.26 -5.35 4.70
N GLU A 148 -8.50 -6.65 4.82
CA GLU A 148 -8.98 -7.27 6.06
C GLU A 148 -8.00 -7.08 7.25
N PRO A 149 -6.71 -7.48 7.17
CA PRO A 149 -5.77 -7.28 8.25
C PRO A 149 -5.50 -5.79 8.54
N LEU A 150 -5.58 -4.92 7.54
CA LEU A 150 -5.43 -3.46 7.72
C LEU A 150 -6.62 -2.87 8.50
N ASN A 151 -7.84 -3.23 8.12
CA ASN A 151 -9.07 -2.79 8.81
C ASN A 151 -9.13 -3.31 10.26
N LYS A 152 -8.73 -4.56 10.50
CA LYS A 152 -8.67 -5.12 11.87
C LYS A 152 -7.71 -4.38 12.80
N ASN A 153 -6.82 -3.55 12.27
CA ASN A 153 -5.87 -2.72 13.03
C ASN A 153 -6.17 -1.22 12.91
N ASP A 154 -7.36 -0.84 12.41
CA ASP A 154 -7.80 0.54 12.26
C ASP A 154 -6.92 1.40 11.33
N LEU A 155 -6.22 0.76 10.40
CA LEU A 155 -5.22 1.42 9.54
C LEU A 155 -5.83 2.10 8.31
N ILE A 156 -7.03 1.67 7.88
CA ILE A 156 -7.77 2.27 6.75
C ILE A 156 -9.07 2.90 7.29
N PHE A 157 -9.97 2.06 7.80
CA PHE A 157 -11.18 2.51 8.50
C PHE A 157 -10.93 2.47 9.99
N THR A 158 -11.12 3.60 10.66
CA THR A 158 -11.13 3.65 12.13
C THR A 158 -12.49 3.17 12.58
N SER A 159 -12.57 2.10 13.38
CA SER A 159 -13.78 1.91 14.18
C SER A 159 -13.86 3.11 15.12
N LYS A 160 -14.73 4.08 14.82
CA LYS A 160 -15.01 5.15 15.77
C LYS A 160 -15.52 4.45 17.02
N GLU A 161 -14.78 4.55 18.13
CA GLU A 161 -15.43 4.44 19.43
C GLU A 161 -16.48 5.54 19.43
N GLU A 162 -17.77 5.15 19.42
CA GLU A 162 -18.84 6.09 19.70
C GLU A 162 -18.54 6.69 21.07
N PHE A 163 -18.26 7.99 21.09
CA PHE A 163 -18.14 8.73 22.33
C PHE A 163 -19.49 8.63 23.04
N ASP A 164 -19.56 7.78 24.07
CA ASP A 164 -20.72 7.69 24.97
C ASP A 164 -20.64 8.84 25.99
N PRO A 165 -21.47 9.89 25.84
CA PRO A 165 -21.43 11.04 26.74
C PRO A 165 -21.82 10.65 28.18
N ALA A 166 -22.57 9.56 28.36
CA ALA A 166 -23.00 9.09 29.67
C ALA A 166 -21.83 8.48 30.46
N ALA A 167 -21.00 7.66 29.80
CA ALA A 167 -19.79 7.09 30.41
C ALA A 167 -18.78 8.18 30.79
N TYR A 168 -18.57 9.17 29.91
CA TYR A 168 -17.67 10.29 30.18
C TYR A 168 -18.15 11.18 31.34
N LYS A 169 -19.45 11.47 31.39
CA LYS A 169 -20.06 12.24 32.49
C LYS A 169 -19.91 11.51 33.83
N LYS A 170 -20.12 10.20 33.86
CA LYS A 170 -19.94 9.38 35.07
C LYS A 170 -18.49 9.42 35.58
N MET A 171 -17.51 9.33 34.68
CA MET A 171 -16.09 9.41 35.03
C MET A 171 -15.69 10.77 35.64
N ILE A 172 -16.27 11.88 35.15
CA ILE A 172 -16.07 13.21 35.75
C ILE A 172 -16.70 13.30 37.14
N PHE A 173 -17.91 12.78 37.32
CA PHE A 173 -18.58 12.78 38.62
C PHE A 173 -17.80 11.96 39.65
N ASP A 174 -17.34 10.76 39.29
CA ASP A 174 -16.57 9.89 40.17
C ASP A 174 -15.25 10.56 40.61
N GLN A 175 -14.58 11.28 39.71
CA GLN A 175 -13.37 12.07 40.00
C GLN A 175 -13.64 13.30 40.89
N ALA A 176 -14.81 13.91 40.78
CA ALA A 176 -15.22 15.02 41.63
C ALA A 176 -15.54 14.55 43.06
N THR A 177 -16.13 13.36 43.21
CA THR A 177 -16.46 12.77 44.52
C THR A 177 -15.28 12.13 45.26
N THR A 178 -14.20 11.77 44.57
CA THR A 178 -12.99 11.22 45.21
C THR A 178 -11.96 12.28 45.63
N LYS A 179 -12.16 13.55 45.24
CA LYS A 179 -11.27 14.68 45.58
C LYS A 179 -11.89 15.69 46.55
N GLY A 180 -13.11 15.44 47.05
CA GLY A 180 -13.74 16.21 48.13
C GLY A 180 -13.77 15.39 49.42
#